data_AF-A0A2V2NAN4-F1
#
_entry.id   AF-A0A2V2NAN4-F1
#
_cell.length_a   1.000
_cell.length_b   1.000
_cell.length_c   1.000
_cell.angle_alpha   90.00
_cell.angle_beta   90.00
_cell.angle_gamma   90.00
#
_symmetry.space_group_name_H-M   'P 1'
#
loop_
_entity.id
_entity.type
_entity.pdbx_description
1 polymer ?
#
loop_
_entity_poly.entity_id
_entity_poly.type
_entity_poly.pdbx_seq_one_letter_code
_entity_poly.pdbx_strand_id
1 'polypeptide(L)'
;MNSNLTSFCGLCCSDCIPSDSELFSLIDSLDKKLQDIQFEQYAELKSETNEHFNDYSTFLVVLDQIRKLKCNRPCQLEGGKPNCTIRVCAGEKGFSGCWECENRKDCTLLDRLRTIHPHIDEHLDLINRVGPSDWFDMRKEHYRWQVVDRRDNPSD
;
A
#
# COMPACT_ATOMS: atom_id res chain seq x y z
N MET A 1 0.91 -13.57 -13.68
CA MET A 1 -0.21 -12.82 -13.06
C MET A 1 -0.84 -11.90 -14.12
N ASN A 2 -1.98 -11.25 -13.85
CA ASN A 2 -2.60 -10.31 -14.80
C ASN A 2 -1.84 -8.97 -14.83
N SER A 3 -1.55 -8.43 -16.02
CA SER A 3 -0.85 -7.14 -16.20
C SER A 3 -1.55 -5.96 -15.54
N ASN A 4 -2.85 -6.04 -15.28
CA ASN A 4 -3.60 -5.03 -14.54
C ASN A 4 -3.08 -4.80 -13.11
N LEU A 5 -2.34 -5.77 -12.54
CA LEU A 5 -1.67 -5.61 -11.24
C LEU A 5 -0.42 -4.74 -11.32
N THR A 6 0.12 -4.51 -12.51
CA THR A 6 1.27 -3.61 -12.73
C THR A 6 0.76 -2.17 -12.85
N SER A 7 0.91 -1.40 -11.77
CA SER A 7 0.48 0.00 -11.74
C SER A 7 1.34 0.88 -12.66
N PHE A 8 0.82 2.05 -13.03
CA PHE A 8 1.53 3.03 -13.88
C PHE A 8 2.94 3.37 -13.37
N CYS A 9 3.18 3.39 -12.05
CA CYS A 9 4.49 3.69 -11.48
C CYS A 9 5.41 2.46 -11.37
N GLY A 10 4.99 1.28 -11.83
CA GLY A 10 5.78 0.05 -11.76
C GLY A 10 5.64 -0.74 -10.46
N LEU A 11 4.79 -0.31 -9.52
CA LEU A 11 4.47 -1.10 -8.33
C LEU A 11 3.47 -2.21 -8.66
N CYS A 12 3.63 -3.37 -8.01
CA CYS A 12 2.63 -4.43 -8.03
C CYS A 12 1.51 -4.13 -7.04
N CYS A 13 0.28 -4.01 -7.52
CA CYS A 13 -0.88 -3.67 -6.70
C CYS A 13 -1.17 -4.71 -5.63
N SER A 14 -0.85 -5.99 -5.84
CA SER A 14 -1.12 -7.06 -4.86
C SER A 14 -0.24 -6.98 -3.61
N ASP A 15 0.86 -6.23 -3.67
CA ASP A 15 1.82 -6.12 -2.57
C ASP A 15 1.55 -4.87 -1.70
N CYS A 16 0.54 -4.07 -2.07
CA CYS A 16 0.14 -2.86 -1.35
C CYS A 16 -0.65 -3.22 -0.08
N ILE A 17 -0.36 -2.56 1.05
CA ILE A 17 -1.24 -2.61 2.24
C ILE A 17 -2.69 -2.25 1.89
N PRO A 18 -2.97 -1.19 1.11
CA PRO A 18 -4.31 -0.90 0.60
C PRO A 18 -5.05 -2.04 -0.13
N SER A 19 -4.36 -3.03 -0.69
CA SER A 19 -5.01 -4.16 -1.38
C SER A 19 -5.22 -5.38 -0.50
N ASP A 20 -4.73 -5.37 0.75
CA ASP A 20 -4.80 -6.52 1.65
C ASP A 20 -6.24 -6.74 2.15
N SER A 21 -6.99 -7.58 1.43
CA SER A 21 -8.38 -7.88 1.76
C SER A 21 -8.56 -8.53 3.12
N GLU A 22 -7.55 -9.26 3.60
CA GLU A 22 -7.60 -9.93 4.90
C GLU A 22 -7.51 -8.90 6.03
N LEU A 23 -6.54 -7.98 5.97
CA LEU A 23 -6.42 -6.88 6.92
C LEU A 23 -7.73 -6.11 7.05
N PHE A 24 -8.36 -5.72 5.93
CA PHE A 24 -9.61 -4.96 5.98
C PHE A 24 -10.79 -5.78 6.51
N SER A 25 -10.86 -7.08 6.21
CA SER A 25 -11.87 -7.98 6.79
C SER A 25 -11.73 -8.09 8.31
N LEU A 26 -10.50 -8.17 8.81
CA LEU A 26 -10.20 -8.21 10.24
C LEU A 26 -10.57 -6.89 10.93
N ILE A 27 -10.29 -5.76 10.31
CA ILE A 27 -10.70 -4.43 10.82
C ILE A 27 -12.21 -4.32 10.95
N ASP A 28 -12.96 -4.74 9.92
CA ASP A 28 -14.42 -4.72 9.94
C ASP A 28 -15.00 -5.65 11.01
N SER A 29 -14.39 -6.83 11.19
CA SER A 29 -14.78 -7.78 12.23
C SER A 29 -14.50 -7.27 13.64
N LEU A 30 -13.34 -6.63 13.84
CA LEU A 30 -12.95 -6.06 15.13
C LEU A 30 -13.87 -4.91 15.53
N ASP A 31 -14.09 -3.94 14.64
CA ASP A 31 -14.98 -2.79 14.88
C ASP A 31 -16.39 -3.26 15.25
N LYS A 32 -16.94 -4.21 14.47
CA LYS A 32 -18.23 -4.84 14.80
C LYS A 32 -18.21 -5.48 16.18
N LYS A 33 -17.17 -6.25 16.51
CA LYS A 33 -17.08 -6.93 17.80
C LYS A 33 -17.02 -5.95 18.97
N LEU A 34 -16.27 -4.86 18.83
CA LEU A 34 -16.15 -3.80 19.85
C LEU A 34 -17.50 -3.10 20.09
N GLN A 35 -18.25 -2.84 19.03
CA GLN A 35 -19.62 -2.29 19.12
C GLN A 35 -20.59 -3.29 19.78
N ASP A 36 -20.59 -4.55 19.34
CA ASP A 36 -21.50 -5.59 19.82
C ASP A 36 -21.33 -5.84 21.34
N ILE A 37 -20.13 -5.66 21.89
CA ILE A 37 -19.84 -5.83 23.32
C ILE A 37 -19.84 -4.53 24.12
N GLN A 38 -20.19 -3.39 23.51
CA GLN A 38 -20.20 -2.09 24.19
C GLN A 38 -18.83 -1.78 24.84
N PHE A 39 -17.77 -1.93 24.06
CA PHE A 39 -16.40 -1.80 24.59
C PHE A 39 -16.05 -0.36 25.00
N GLU A 40 -16.71 0.66 24.43
CA GLU A 40 -16.52 2.05 24.83
C GLU A 40 -16.84 2.27 26.32
N GLN A 41 -17.94 1.68 26.80
CA GLN A 41 -18.33 1.71 28.21
C GLN A 41 -17.31 0.99 29.09
N TYR A 42 -16.77 -0.13 28.60
CA TYR A 42 -15.71 -0.85 29.30
C TYR A 42 -14.41 -0.03 29.36
N ALA A 43 -14.04 0.64 28.28
CA ALA A 43 -12.87 1.51 28.22
C ALA A 43 -13.01 2.70 29.17
N GLU A 44 -14.17 3.34 29.23
CA GLU A 44 -14.48 4.41 30.19
C GLU A 44 -14.30 3.96 31.64
N LEU A 45 -14.86 2.81 32.02
CA LEU A 45 -14.66 2.27 33.36
C LEU A 45 -13.18 1.92 33.61
N LYS A 46 -12.50 1.35 32.60
CA LYS A 46 -11.12 0.88 32.77
C LYS A 46 -10.12 2.03 32.89
N SER A 47 -10.44 3.20 32.34
CA SER A 47 -9.59 4.38 32.40
C SER A 47 -9.33 4.88 33.82
N GLU A 48 -10.23 4.57 34.78
CA GLU A 48 -10.05 4.84 36.21
C GLU A 48 -8.78 4.19 36.79
N THR A 49 -8.34 3.07 36.20
CA THR A 49 -7.19 2.27 36.67
C THR A 49 -6.07 2.15 35.64
N ASN A 50 -6.31 2.57 34.40
CA ASN A 50 -5.33 2.52 33.31
C ASN A 50 -5.60 3.67 32.33
N GLU A 51 -4.80 4.74 32.44
CA GLU A 51 -4.98 5.98 31.70
C GLU A 51 -4.95 5.83 30.18
N HIS A 52 -4.33 4.77 29.64
CA HIS A 52 -4.29 4.54 28.19
C HIS A 52 -5.68 4.30 27.59
N PHE A 53 -6.66 3.87 28.39
CA PHE A 53 -8.03 3.73 27.90
C PHE A 53 -8.73 5.08 27.65
N ASN A 54 -8.18 6.21 28.13
CA ASN A 54 -8.65 7.54 27.74
C ASN A 54 -8.47 7.79 26.22
N ASP A 55 -7.50 7.12 25.59
CA ASP A 55 -7.23 7.25 24.16
C ASP A 55 -8.10 6.34 23.29
N TYR A 56 -9.11 5.65 23.86
CA TYR A 56 -9.95 4.73 23.09
C TYR A 56 -10.66 5.40 21.90
N SER A 57 -11.13 6.64 22.07
CA SER A 57 -11.72 7.42 20.98
C SER A 57 -10.70 7.70 19.86
N THR A 58 -9.46 8.02 20.22
CA THR A 58 -8.34 8.17 19.26
C THR A 58 -8.06 6.86 18.53
N PHE A 59 -8.06 5.72 19.23
CA PHE A 59 -7.93 4.40 18.61
C PHE A 59 -9.01 4.15 17.55
N LEU A 60 -10.28 4.45 17.84
CA LEU A 60 -11.37 4.31 16.86
C LEU A 60 -11.18 5.21 15.64
N VAL A 61 -10.70 6.45 15.84
CA VAL A 61 -10.36 7.36 14.73
C VAL A 61 -9.26 6.76 13.85
N VAL A 62 -8.19 6.23 14.44
CA VAL A 62 -7.11 5.58 13.68
C VAL A 62 -7.62 4.36 12.93
N LEU A 63 -8.45 3.51 13.56
CA LEU A 63 -9.04 2.33 12.93
C LEU A 63 -9.89 2.71 11.70
N ASP A 64 -10.69 3.77 11.81
CA ASP A 64 -11.47 4.33 10.69
C ASP A 64 -10.57 4.89 9.57
N GLN A 65 -9.48 5.58 9.91
CA GLN A 65 -8.52 6.05 8.90
C GLN A 65 -7.82 4.90 8.17
N ILE A 66 -7.47 3.82 8.87
CA ILE A 66 -6.92 2.62 8.23
C ILE A 66 -7.96 2.05 7.27
N ARG A 67 -9.22 1.86 7.69
CA ARG A 67 -10.31 1.36 6.83
C ARG A 67 -10.44 2.15 5.52
N LYS A 68 -10.30 3.48 5.57
CA LYS A 68 -10.36 4.36 4.39
C LYS A 68 -9.21 4.18 3.40
N LEU A 69 -8.12 3.49 3.77
CA LEU A 69 -7.03 3.17 2.85
C LEU A 69 -7.39 2.07 1.85
N LYS A 70 -8.48 1.30 2.09
CA LYS A 70 -8.85 0.15 1.26
C LYS A 70 -8.98 0.51 -0.22
N CYS A 71 -8.27 -0.24 -1.05
CA CYS A 71 -8.31 -0.16 -2.49
C CYS A 71 -9.02 -1.38 -3.07
N ASN A 72 -10.16 -1.17 -3.72
CA ASN A 72 -11.01 -2.27 -4.21
C ASN A 72 -10.63 -2.77 -5.61
N ARG A 73 -9.77 -2.06 -6.33
CA ARG A 73 -9.39 -2.38 -7.71
C ARG A 73 -7.91 -2.03 -7.96
N PRO A 74 -7.23 -2.70 -8.89
CA PRO A 74 -5.88 -2.33 -9.31
C PRO A 74 -5.81 -0.93 -9.93
N CYS A 75 -4.63 -0.30 -9.87
CA CYS A 75 -4.42 1.06 -10.39
C CYS A 75 -4.74 1.23 -11.88
N GLN A 76 -4.57 0.17 -12.69
CA GLN A 76 -4.91 0.15 -14.12
C GLN A 76 -6.43 0.10 -14.38
N LEU A 77 -7.22 -0.23 -13.36
CA LEU A 77 -8.69 -0.34 -13.43
C LEU A 77 -9.35 0.74 -12.57
N GLU A 78 -8.86 1.97 -12.67
CA GLU A 78 -9.33 3.15 -11.91
C GLU A 78 -9.21 3.02 -10.38
N GLY A 79 -8.31 2.15 -9.91
CA GLY A 79 -7.93 2.06 -8.50
C GLY A 79 -6.89 3.08 -8.07
N GLY A 80 -6.40 2.91 -6.84
CA GLY A 80 -5.38 3.76 -6.23
C GLY A 80 -5.89 5.17 -5.92
N LYS A 81 -4.96 6.13 -5.83
CA LYS A 81 -5.30 7.54 -5.56
C LYS A 81 -6.12 8.12 -6.72
N PRO A 82 -7.29 8.75 -6.48
CA PRO A 82 -8.13 9.32 -7.56
C PRO A 82 -7.39 10.33 -8.45
N ASN A 83 -6.64 11.24 -7.84
CA ASN A 83 -5.84 12.26 -8.55
C ASN A 83 -4.35 11.85 -8.60
N CYS A 84 -4.06 10.68 -9.16
CA CYS A 84 -2.70 10.20 -9.32
C CYS A 84 -2.01 10.94 -10.49
N THR A 85 -1.06 11.82 -10.17
CA THR A 85 -0.30 12.60 -11.17
C THR A 85 0.53 11.72 -12.10
N ILE A 86 1.01 10.56 -11.61
CA ILE A 86 1.77 9.60 -12.43
C ILE A 86 0.87 8.96 -13.50
N ARG A 87 -0.35 8.55 -13.13
CA ARG A 87 -1.34 8.01 -14.08
C ARG A 87 -1.69 9.03 -15.15
N VAL A 88 -1.96 10.28 -14.74
CA VAL A 88 -2.25 11.38 -15.68
C VAL A 88 -1.09 11.58 -16.64
N CYS A 89 0.14 11.70 -16.13
CA CYS A 89 1.33 11.90 -16.95
C CYS A 89 1.58 10.74 -17.93
N ALA A 90 1.40 9.48 -17.51
CA ALA A 90 1.51 8.32 -18.40
C ALA A 90 0.45 8.37 -19.50
N GLY A 91 -0.81 8.65 -19.15
CA GLY A 91 -1.91 8.77 -20.10
C GLY A 91 -1.72 9.89 -21.13
N GLU A 92 -1.28 11.07 -20.70
CA GLU A 92 -0.98 12.21 -21.60
C GLU A 92 0.14 11.89 -22.61
N LYS A 93 1.08 11.03 -22.22
CA LYS A 93 2.17 10.56 -23.10
C LYS A 93 1.81 9.32 -23.92
N GLY A 94 0.61 8.77 -23.73
CA GLY A 94 0.18 7.53 -24.37
C GLY A 94 0.93 6.29 -23.89
N PHE A 95 1.53 6.34 -22.68
CA PHE A 95 2.27 5.24 -22.11
C PHE A 95 1.39 4.32 -21.26
N SER A 96 1.65 3.01 -21.33
CA SER A 96 1.00 2.04 -20.43
C SER A 96 1.51 2.15 -18.99
N GLY A 97 2.71 2.71 -18.82
CA GLY A 97 3.29 3.06 -17.53
C GLY A 97 4.69 3.64 -17.65
N CYS A 98 5.26 4.02 -16.51
CA CYS A 98 6.53 4.74 -16.44
C CYS A 98 7.72 3.96 -17.02
N TRP A 99 7.62 2.64 -17.16
CA TRP A 99 8.67 1.80 -17.74
C TRP A 99 8.92 2.10 -19.24
N GLU A 100 7.97 2.75 -19.92
CA GLU A 100 8.12 3.17 -21.33
C GLU A 100 8.84 4.53 -21.47
N CYS A 101 8.96 5.30 -20.36
CA CYS A 101 9.58 6.61 -20.38
C CYS A 101 11.11 6.50 -20.25
N GLU A 102 11.85 7.00 -21.24
CA GLU A 102 13.33 7.04 -21.23
C GLU A 102 13.88 7.93 -20.12
N ASN A 103 13.20 9.03 -19.82
CA ASN A 103 13.61 10.01 -18.79
C ASN A 103 13.14 9.63 -17.37
N ARG A 104 12.66 8.40 -17.13
CA ARG A 104 12.08 8.01 -15.83
C ARG A 104 13.07 8.11 -14.67
N LYS A 105 14.37 7.91 -14.92
CA LYS A 105 15.42 7.90 -13.88
C LYS A 105 15.51 9.24 -13.15
N ASP A 106 15.32 10.35 -13.87
CA ASP A 106 15.34 11.71 -13.32
C ASP A 106 13.94 12.29 -13.09
N CYS A 107 12.89 11.45 -13.16
CA CYS A 107 11.51 11.90 -13.03
C CYS A 107 11.15 12.18 -11.56
N THR A 108 10.89 13.45 -11.26
CA THR A 108 10.56 13.91 -9.90
C THR A 108 9.19 13.44 -9.40
N LEU A 109 8.27 13.06 -10.30
CA LEU A 109 6.99 12.47 -9.91
C LEU A 109 7.15 11.12 -9.19
N LEU A 110 8.29 10.44 -9.38
CA LEU A 110 8.62 9.17 -8.73
C LEU A 110 9.38 9.34 -7.41
N ASP A 111 9.84 10.55 -7.06
CA ASP A 111 10.74 10.75 -5.90
C ASP A 111 10.12 10.29 -4.58
N ARG A 112 8.87 10.66 -4.32
CA ARG A 112 8.17 10.19 -3.12
C ARG A 112 8.08 8.66 -3.10
N LEU A 113 7.81 8.03 -4.24
CA LEU A 113 7.72 6.58 -4.30
C LEU A 113 9.09 5.94 -4.02
N ARG A 114 10.19 6.48 -4.55
CA ARG A 114 11.56 6.00 -4.24
C ARG A 114 11.88 5.99 -2.75
N THR A 115 11.35 6.97 -1.99
CA THR A 115 11.57 7.01 -0.53
C THR A 115 10.85 5.92 0.26
N ILE A 116 9.82 5.30 -0.33
CA ILE A 116 8.93 4.31 0.30
C ILE A 116 9.17 2.91 -0.29
N HIS A 117 9.43 2.84 -1.60
CA HIS A 117 9.55 1.64 -2.42
C HIS A 117 10.97 1.57 -3.01
N PRO A 118 11.92 0.96 -2.29
CA PRO A 118 13.36 1.08 -2.60
C PRO A 118 13.76 0.47 -3.95
N HIS A 119 12.98 -0.48 -4.46
CA HIS A 119 13.27 -1.19 -5.71
C HIS A 119 12.46 -0.69 -6.91
N ILE A 120 11.79 0.46 -6.81
CA ILE A 120 10.90 0.95 -7.88
C ILE A 120 11.62 1.13 -9.22
N ASP A 121 12.83 1.68 -9.26
CA ASP A 121 13.56 1.85 -10.52
C ASP A 121 14.01 0.50 -11.09
N GLU A 122 14.37 -0.46 -10.24
CA GLU A 122 14.68 -1.84 -10.66
C GLU A 122 13.45 -2.55 -11.23
N HIS A 123 12.28 -2.35 -10.61
CA HIS A 123 11.01 -2.87 -11.11
C HIS A 123 10.67 -2.27 -12.47
N LEU A 124 10.84 -0.96 -12.65
CA LEU A 124 10.60 -0.28 -13.93
C LEU A 124 11.54 -0.79 -15.04
N ASP A 125 12.83 -0.98 -14.74
CA ASP A 125 13.80 -1.56 -15.68
C ASP A 125 13.43 -3.01 -16.03
N LEU A 126 13.01 -3.80 -15.04
CA LEU A 126 12.56 -5.18 -15.24
C LEU A 126 11.30 -5.24 -16.11
N ILE A 127 10.27 -4.45 -15.80
CA ILE A 127 9.01 -4.39 -16.56
C ILE A 127 9.29 -3.96 -18.00
N ASN A 128 10.17 -2.99 -18.23
CA ASN A 128 10.56 -2.59 -19.58
C ASN A 128 11.18 -3.77 -20.38
N ARG A 129 11.96 -4.61 -19.71
CA ARG A 129 12.66 -5.75 -20.33
C ARG A 129 11.76 -6.95 -20.60
N VAL A 130 10.91 -7.33 -19.64
CA VAL A 130 10.15 -8.60 -19.68
C VAL A 130 8.65 -8.39 -19.89
N GLY A 131 8.16 -7.16 -19.81
CA GLY A 131 6.75 -6.82 -19.95
C GLY A 131 5.97 -6.80 -18.62
N PRO A 132 4.83 -6.09 -18.58
CA PRO A 132 4.02 -5.89 -17.37
C PRO A 132 3.27 -7.15 -16.91
N SER A 133 3.26 -8.23 -17.69
CA SER A 133 2.62 -9.51 -17.35
C SER A 133 3.57 -10.50 -16.67
N ASP A 134 4.88 -10.33 -16.83
CA ASP A 134 5.85 -11.42 -16.60
C ASP A 134 6.90 -11.10 -15.52
N TRP A 135 6.95 -9.85 -15.03
CA TRP A 135 7.94 -9.42 -14.05
C TRP A 135 7.71 -9.94 -12.62
N PHE A 136 6.52 -10.48 -12.35
CA PHE A 136 6.03 -10.67 -10.98
C PHE A 136 6.94 -11.58 -10.14
N ASP A 137 7.36 -12.74 -10.64
CA ASP A 137 8.17 -13.68 -9.84
C ASP A 137 9.63 -13.22 -9.64
N MET A 138 10.03 -12.16 -10.36
CA MET A 138 11.34 -11.53 -10.28
C MET A 138 11.34 -10.25 -9.43
N ARG A 139 10.17 -9.84 -8.92
CA ARG A 139 10.04 -8.59 -8.17
C ARG A 139 10.67 -8.70 -6.79
N LYS A 140 11.30 -7.61 -6.38
CA LYS A 140 11.84 -7.41 -5.03
C LYS A 140 10.80 -6.83 -4.08
N GLU A 141 11.20 -6.67 -2.82
CA GLU A 141 10.41 -6.09 -1.74
C GLU A 141 9.70 -4.79 -2.13
N HIS A 142 8.46 -4.66 -1.67
CA HIS A 142 7.59 -3.54 -2.03
C HIS A 142 7.84 -2.32 -1.16
N TYR A 143 7.98 -2.50 0.15
CA TYR A 143 8.15 -1.41 1.11
C TYR A 143 9.54 -1.40 1.74
N ARG A 144 10.06 -0.21 2.04
CA ARG A 144 11.40 -0.01 2.61
C ARG A 144 11.67 -0.81 3.89
N TRP A 145 10.66 -1.02 4.74
CA TRP A 145 10.82 -1.75 6.00
C TRP A 145 11.01 -3.26 5.79
N GLN A 146 10.60 -3.81 4.64
CA GLN A 146 10.82 -5.21 4.30
C GLN A 146 12.29 -5.51 3.93
N VAL A 147 13.07 -4.47 3.63
CA VAL A 147 14.50 -4.59 3.26
C VAL A 147 15.43 -4.51 4.48
N VAL A 148 14.99 -3.85 5.55
CA VAL A 148 15.80 -3.63 6.76
C VAL A 148 15.87 -4.90 7.63
N ASP A 149 14.82 -5.73 7.60
CA ASP A 149 14.66 -6.92 8.46
C ASP A 149 15.60 -8.09 8.12
N ARG A 150 16.29 -8.07 6.96
CA ARG A 150 17.22 -9.15 6.57
C ARG A 150 18.63 -9.04 7.17
N ARG A 151 18.93 -7.99 7.95
CA ARG A 151 20.25 -7.81 8.60
C ARG A 151 20.27 -8.07 10.10
N ASP A 152 19.10 -8.13 10.75
CA ASP A 152 19.00 -8.26 12.21
C ASP A 152 18.38 -9.59 12.67
N ASN A 153 18.09 -10.52 11.75
CA ASN A 153 17.57 -11.85 12.08
C ASN A 153 18.43 -12.95 11.42
N PRO A 154 19.58 -13.33 12.02
CA PRO A 154 20.20 -14.61 11.67
C PRO A 154 19.19 -15.69 12.07
N SER A 155 18.80 -16.51 11.10
CA SER A 155 17.95 -17.67 11.31
C SER A 155 18.45 -18.48 12.52
N ASP A 156 17.58 -18.67 13.52
CA ASP A 156 17.71 -19.76 14.50
C ASP A 156 17.53 -21.12 13.81
#